data_AF-A0A7W0Q900-F1
#
_entry.id   AF-A0A7W0Q900-F1
#
_cell.length_a   1.000
_cell.length_b   1.000
_cell.length_c   1.000
_cell.angle_alpha   90.00
_cell.angle_beta   90.00
_cell.angle_gamma   90.00
#
_symmetry.space_group_name_H-M   'P 1'
#
loop_
_entity.id
_entity.type
_entity.pdbx_description
1 polymer ?
#
loop_
_entity_poly.entity_id
_entity_poly.type
_entity_poly.pdbx_seq_one_letter_code
_entity_poly.pdbx_strand_id
1 'polypeptide(L)'
;MLIAAISIATASAFATSCSDDGSGGTCGTDGAPAAGLVVTSTGPGDLAVTYGNLSSLSGNDCPDPAAPEGVISLSIEGQAIGGAGLITFCIPRPDLLGSGNRALGNTAMGDVRVIDLQGTTATCTYRSRSTLPMPTGTVTATGVCDNGTNPAGFALSIDGALMVERTCGATVDQIPVTLVGRVAVTSRD
;
A
#
# COMPACT_ATOMS: atom_id res chain seq x y z
N MET A 1 29.42 -23.65 -50.81
CA MET A 1 27.96 -23.85 -51.00
C MET A 1 27.66 -25.25 -50.49
N LEU A 2 26.94 -25.47 -49.40
CA LEU A 2 25.65 -24.92 -49.01
C LEU A 2 25.53 -25.00 -47.46
N ILE A 3 25.04 -23.94 -46.83
CA ILE A 3 24.73 -23.86 -45.38
C ILE A 3 23.33 -24.46 -45.17
N ALA A 4 23.13 -25.29 -44.15
CA ALA A 4 21.79 -25.62 -43.66
C ALA A 4 21.81 -25.77 -42.13
N ALA A 5 21.41 -24.70 -41.43
CA ALA A 5 21.05 -24.72 -40.02
C ALA A 5 19.56 -25.10 -39.91
N ILE A 6 19.21 -25.97 -38.97
CA ILE A 6 17.82 -26.31 -38.63
C ILE A 6 17.63 -26.01 -37.14
N SER A 7 16.82 -24.98 -36.86
CA SER A 7 16.34 -24.60 -35.52
C SER A 7 14.84 -24.33 -35.62
N ILE A 8 13.98 -25.15 -34.99
CA ILE A 8 12.54 -24.91 -34.68
C ILE A 8 12.22 -25.87 -33.50
N ALA A 9 11.56 -25.54 -32.38
CA ALA A 9 10.32 -24.81 -32.12
C ALA A 9 10.36 -24.20 -30.69
N THR A 10 10.23 -22.89 -30.50
CA THR A 10 8.98 -22.14 -30.18
C THR A 10 8.14 -22.76 -29.05
N ALA A 11 8.42 -22.32 -27.83
CA ALA A 11 7.50 -22.46 -26.70
C ALA A 11 6.35 -21.46 -26.83
N SER A 12 5.15 -21.94 -26.51
CA SER A 12 3.85 -21.35 -26.74
C SER A 12 3.67 -19.96 -26.12
N ALA A 13 3.19 -19.04 -26.95
CA ALA A 13 2.73 -17.72 -26.56
C ALA A 13 1.44 -17.80 -25.73
N PHE A 14 1.47 -17.27 -24.50
CA PHE A 14 0.30 -16.66 -23.88
C PHE A 14 0.27 -15.19 -24.32
N ALA A 15 -0.30 -14.96 -25.50
CA ALA A 15 -0.62 -13.62 -25.98
C ALA A 15 -2.10 -13.36 -25.74
N THR A 16 -2.41 -12.66 -24.66
CA THR A 16 -3.63 -11.86 -24.54
C THR A 16 -3.21 -10.44 -24.22
N SER A 17 -3.01 -9.68 -25.30
CA SER A 17 -3.10 -8.22 -25.43
C SER A 17 -2.83 -7.38 -24.18
N CYS A 18 -1.60 -6.91 -24.04
CA CYS A 18 -1.33 -5.60 -23.45
C CYS A 18 -0.68 -4.78 -24.56
N SER A 19 -1.33 -3.69 -24.97
CA SER A 19 -0.84 -2.82 -26.04
C SER A 19 0.52 -2.23 -25.70
N ASP A 20 1.42 -2.32 -26.67
CA ASP A 20 2.77 -1.77 -26.63
C ASP A 20 2.74 -0.25 -26.88
N ASP A 21 2.71 0.52 -25.80
CA ASP A 21 2.93 1.96 -25.84
C ASP A 21 4.36 2.22 -25.31
N GLY A 22 5.33 2.27 -26.24
CA GLY A 22 6.76 2.29 -25.96
C GLY A 22 7.27 3.48 -25.11
N SER A 23 7.15 3.37 -23.79
CA SER A 23 7.84 4.18 -22.79
C SER A 23 8.29 3.26 -21.65
N GLY A 24 9.59 3.11 -21.43
CA GLY A 24 10.10 2.26 -20.35
C GLY A 24 9.68 2.77 -18.97
N GLY A 25 9.13 1.88 -18.14
CA GLY A 25 9.28 1.91 -16.69
C GLY A 25 8.37 2.87 -15.91
N THR A 26 7.05 2.73 -15.98
CA THR A 26 6.09 3.55 -15.23
C THR A 26 4.82 2.79 -14.82
N CYS A 27 4.50 2.83 -13.51
CA CYS A 27 3.23 2.37 -12.94
C CYS A 27 2.02 3.20 -13.46
N GLY A 28 1.42 2.79 -14.59
CA GLY A 28 0.24 3.40 -15.21
C GLY A 28 0.54 4.60 -16.12
N THR A 29 -0.48 5.10 -16.83
CA THR A 29 -0.41 6.25 -17.78
C THR A 29 0.18 7.54 -17.18
N ASP A 30 0.22 7.64 -15.85
CA ASP A 30 0.83 8.73 -15.09
C ASP A 30 1.96 8.25 -14.17
N GLY A 31 2.78 7.30 -14.64
CA GLY A 31 3.97 6.78 -13.98
C GLY A 31 4.34 7.41 -12.67
N ALA A 32 3.85 6.84 -11.57
CA ALA A 32 4.00 7.45 -10.25
C ALA A 32 5.46 7.58 -9.86
N PRO A 33 5.98 8.80 -9.61
CA PRO A 33 7.00 8.90 -8.60
C PRO A 33 6.36 8.48 -7.26
N ALA A 34 6.95 7.52 -6.55
CA ALA A 34 6.58 7.26 -5.16
C ALA A 34 6.92 8.53 -4.37
N ALA A 35 5.90 9.35 -4.09
CA ALA A 35 6.06 10.56 -3.26
C ALA A 35 6.19 10.21 -1.77
N GLY A 36 6.06 8.92 -1.45
CA GLY A 36 5.91 8.42 -0.11
C GLY A 36 4.48 8.58 0.38
N LEU A 37 4.14 7.84 1.44
CA LEU A 37 2.94 8.06 2.23
C LEU A 37 3.34 8.94 3.39
N VAL A 38 2.69 10.09 3.53
CA VAL A 38 2.96 11.00 4.64
C VAL A 38 1.81 10.93 5.61
N VAL A 39 2.13 10.67 6.88
CA VAL A 39 1.21 10.80 8.00
C VAL A 39 1.49 12.13 8.68
N THR A 40 0.49 13.02 8.71
CA THR A 40 0.62 14.33 9.34
C THR A 40 -0.47 14.61 10.36
N SER A 41 -0.15 15.33 11.42
CA SER A 41 -1.12 15.93 12.34
C SER A 41 -0.87 17.43 12.42
N THR A 42 -1.93 18.23 12.47
CA THR A 42 -1.84 19.68 12.71
C THR A 42 -2.23 19.96 14.16
N GLY A 43 -1.26 20.26 15.04
CA GLY A 43 -1.54 20.57 16.44
C GLY A 43 -0.32 20.49 17.37
N PRO A 44 -0.45 20.86 18.66
CA PRO A 44 0.67 20.83 19.60
C PRO A 44 1.25 19.41 19.66
N GLY A 45 2.54 19.23 19.37
CA GLY A 45 3.19 17.92 19.25
C GLY A 45 3.06 17.29 17.85
N ASP A 46 3.23 18.13 16.82
CA ASP A 46 3.13 17.78 15.40
C ASP A 46 3.77 16.42 15.09
N LEU A 47 2.98 15.58 14.41
CA LEU A 47 3.45 14.33 13.83
C LEU A 47 3.64 14.57 12.35
N ALA A 48 4.83 14.29 11.83
CA ALA A 48 5.10 14.24 10.40
C ALA A 48 6.01 13.04 10.14
N VAL A 49 5.45 11.99 9.55
CA VAL A 49 6.16 10.75 9.28
C VAL A 49 5.98 10.39 7.82
N THR A 50 7.10 10.25 7.12
CA THR A 50 7.11 9.82 5.72
C THR A 50 7.49 8.35 5.65
N TYR A 51 6.68 7.57 4.96
CA TYR A 51 6.95 6.18 4.59
C TYR A 51 7.31 6.18 3.10
N GLY A 52 8.46 5.59 2.74
CA GLY A 52 8.96 5.61 1.36
C GLY A 52 8.28 4.56 0.49
N ASN A 53 8.80 3.35 0.54
CA ASN A 53 8.22 2.19 -0.11
C ASN A 53 7.42 1.36 0.90
N LEU A 54 6.33 0.80 0.43
CA LEU A 54 5.61 -0.24 1.15
C LEU A 54 5.99 -1.61 0.57
N SER A 55 5.87 -2.65 1.38
CA SER A 55 6.14 -4.01 0.94
C SER A 55 5.00 -4.94 1.34
N SER A 56 4.57 -5.77 0.40
CA SER A 56 3.62 -6.83 0.71
C SER A 56 4.32 -8.01 1.37
N LEU A 57 3.69 -8.58 2.40
CA LEU A 57 4.15 -9.81 3.03
C LEU A 57 3.61 -11.01 2.28
N SER A 58 4.40 -12.09 2.23
CA SER A 58 3.99 -13.38 1.66
C SER A 58 2.92 -14.10 2.50
N GLY A 59 2.74 -13.66 3.75
CA GLY A 59 1.67 -14.09 4.64
C GLY A 59 0.38 -13.32 4.40
N ASN A 60 -0.70 -14.03 4.08
CA ASN A 60 -2.06 -13.50 4.01
C ASN A 60 -2.64 -13.32 5.41
N ASP A 61 -1.93 -12.58 6.26
CA ASP A 61 -2.07 -12.63 7.71
C ASP A 61 -3.18 -11.74 8.27
N CYS A 62 -4.00 -11.15 7.39
CA CYS A 62 -5.02 -10.18 7.78
C CYS A 62 -6.43 -10.56 7.27
N PRO A 63 -7.02 -11.69 7.66
CA PRO A 63 -8.33 -12.11 7.14
C PRO A 63 -9.37 -10.99 7.23
N ASP A 64 -10.07 -10.74 6.13
CA ASP A 64 -11.21 -9.83 6.12
C ASP A 64 -12.39 -10.53 6.80
N PRO A 65 -12.87 -10.05 7.98
CA PRO A 65 -13.94 -10.69 8.72
C PRO A 65 -15.28 -10.64 7.97
N ALA A 66 -15.41 -9.78 6.97
CA ALA A 66 -16.59 -9.69 6.11
C ALA A 66 -16.45 -10.50 4.82
N ALA A 67 -15.29 -11.11 4.55
CA ALA A 67 -15.07 -11.85 3.32
C ALA A 67 -15.48 -13.32 3.44
N PRO A 68 -16.02 -13.93 2.36
CA PRO A 68 -16.26 -15.37 2.29
C PRO A 68 -15.00 -16.20 2.57
N GLU A 69 -15.18 -17.44 3.04
CA GLU A 69 -14.08 -18.39 3.18
C GLU A 69 -13.29 -18.53 1.87
N GLY A 70 -11.96 -18.50 1.97
CA GLY A 70 -11.06 -18.59 0.81
C GLY A 70 -10.74 -17.26 0.13
N VAL A 71 -11.35 -16.14 0.55
CA VAL A 71 -10.87 -14.81 0.13
C VAL A 71 -9.57 -14.48 0.85
N ILE A 72 -8.55 -14.25 0.05
CA ILE A 72 -7.21 -13.89 0.49
C ILE A 72 -7.08 -12.37 0.54
N SER A 73 -6.45 -11.86 1.60
CA SER A 73 -6.10 -10.46 1.79
C SER A 73 -4.59 -10.33 1.94
N LEU A 74 -4.02 -9.24 1.45
CA LEU A 74 -2.59 -8.98 1.49
C LEU A 74 -2.25 -7.99 2.60
N SER A 75 -1.29 -8.38 3.45
CA SER A 75 -0.66 -7.49 4.42
C SER A 75 0.40 -6.65 3.72
N ILE A 76 0.35 -5.33 3.92
CA ILE A 76 1.33 -4.38 3.39
C ILE A 76 1.93 -3.62 4.56
N GLU A 77 3.26 -3.60 4.65
CA GLU A 77 3.99 -2.88 5.69
C GLU A 77 4.79 -1.71 5.11
N GLY A 78 4.89 -0.64 5.90
CA GLY A 78 5.73 0.51 5.63
C GLY A 78 6.56 0.87 6.84
N GLN A 79 7.86 1.08 6.63
CA GLN A 79 8.74 1.64 7.65
C GLN A 79 8.98 3.13 7.40
N ALA A 80 8.98 3.91 8.47
CA ALA A 80 9.26 5.33 8.41
C ALA A 80 10.69 5.60 7.92
N ILE A 81 10.85 6.57 7.03
CA ILE A 81 12.16 7.01 6.57
C ILE A 81 12.87 7.73 7.71
N GLY A 82 14.06 7.25 8.09
CA GLY A 82 14.92 7.92 9.07
C GLY A 82 14.40 7.91 10.51
N GLY A 83 13.45 7.04 10.85
CA GLY A 83 12.85 6.99 12.18
C GLY A 83 12.28 5.63 12.56
N ALA A 84 11.68 5.55 13.75
CA ALA A 84 10.97 4.38 14.25
C ALA A 84 9.47 4.57 14.07
N GLY A 85 8.96 4.15 12.92
CA GLY A 85 7.53 4.15 12.62
C GLY A 85 7.18 2.97 11.72
N LEU A 86 6.04 2.35 12.00
CA LEU A 86 5.49 1.23 11.23
C LEU A 86 4.05 1.58 10.88
N ILE A 87 3.68 1.31 9.63
CA ILE A 87 2.30 1.27 9.20
C ILE A 87 2.02 -0.07 8.55
N THR A 88 0.89 -0.67 8.89
CA THR A 88 0.43 -1.94 8.33
C THR A 88 -0.96 -1.76 7.78
N PHE A 89 -1.12 -2.03 6.48
CA PHE A 89 -2.40 -2.11 5.82
C PHE A 89 -2.79 -3.56 5.60
N CYS A 90 -4.09 -3.80 5.63
CA CYS A 90 -4.68 -4.97 5.02
C CYS A 90 -5.45 -4.52 3.79
N ILE A 91 -5.08 -5.05 2.64
CA ILE A 91 -5.81 -4.81 1.40
C ILE A 91 -6.49 -6.10 0.92
N PRO A 92 -7.65 -6.01 0.25
CA PRO A 92 -8.13 -7.09 -0.60
C PRO A 92 -7.07 -7.48 -1.63
N ARG A 93 -7.12 -8.70 -2.18
CA ARG A 93 -6.14 -9.09 -3.21
C ARG A 93 -5.99 -8.00 -4.29
N PRO A 94 -4.78 -7.71 -4.77
CA PRO A 94 -4.57 -6.69 -5.78
C PRO A 94 -5.39 -6.85 -7.06
N ASP A 95 -5.72 -8.08 -7.48
CA ASP A 95 -6.62 -8.35 -8.62
C ASP A 95 -8.07 -7.90 -8.35
N LEU A 96 -8.50 -7.96 -7.08
CA LEU A 96 -9.81 -7.50 -6.62
C LEU A 96 -9.83 -6.00 -6.31
N LEU A 97 -8.67 -5.33 -6.26
CA LEU A 97 -8.59 -3.87 -6.21
C LEU A 97 -8.94 -3.21 -7.55
N GLY A 98 -9.17 -4.01 -8.60
CA GLY A 98 -9.37 -3.63 -10.00
C GLY A 98 -9.75 -2.16 -10.21
N SER A 99 -8.88 -1.42 -10.92
CA SER A 99 -8.97 0.01 -11.25
C SER A 99 -10.18 0.72 -10.63
N GLY A 100 -10.07 1.08 -9.35
CA GLY A 100 -11.22 1.59 -8.61
C GLY A 100 -10.86 2.14 -7.25
N ASN A 101 -11.77 2.95 -6.72
CA ASN A 101 -11.67 3.49 -5.37
C ASN A 101 -12.21 2.46 -4.38
N ARG A 102 -11.47 2.28 -3.29
CA ARG A 102 -11.87 1.56 -2.09
C ARG A 102 -11.94 2.53 -0.93
N ALA A 103 -12.81 2.27 0.04
CA ALA A 103 -12.82 3.06 1.25
C ALA A 103 -11.60 2.70 2.12
N LEU A 104 -11.03 3.69 2.78
CA LEU A 104 -10.19 3.46 3.96
C LEU A 104 -11.16 3.26 5.13
N GLY A 105 -11.21 2.05 5.70
CA GLY A 105 -12.24 1.68 6.68
C GLY A 105 -12.01 0.30 7.29
N ASN A 106 -13.02 -0.25 7.95
CA ASN A 106 -12.99 -1.63 8.46
C ASN A 106 -14.35 -2.34 8.46
N THR A 107 -15.32 -1.79 7.74
CA THR A 107 -16.75 -2.15 7.92
C THR A 107 -17.29 -2.97 6.77
N ALA A 108 -16.78 -2.76 5.55
CA ALA A 108 -17.27 -3.42 4.35
C ALA A 108 -16.22 -4.36 3.75
N MET A 109 -16.72 -5.41 3.11
CA MET A 109 -15.89 -6.27 2.28
C MET A 109 -15.23 -5.43 1.18
N GLY A 110 -13.91 -5.52 1.06
CA GLY A 110 -13.17 -4.75 0.06
C GLY A 110 -12.57 -3.44 0.57
N ASP A 111 -12.82 -3.06 1.83
CA ASP A 111 -12.18 -1.90 2.45
C ASP A 111 -10.66 -2.12 2.56
N VAL A 112 -9.90 -1.04 2.37
CA VAL A 112 -8.49 -1.02 2.78
C VAL A 112 -8.44 -0.64 4.25
N ARG A 113 -7.81 -1.49 5.05
CA ARG A 113 -7.84 -1.36 6.51
C ARG A 113 -6.47 -0.97 7.03
N VAL A 114 -6.43 0.00 7.95
CA VAL A 114 -5.23 0.29 8.73
C VAL A 114 -5.23 -0.66 9.93
N ILE A 115 -4.34 -1.66 9.92
CA ILE A 115 -4.24 -2.66 10.99
C ILE A 115 -3.39 -2.12 12.14
N ASP A 116 -2.28 -1.49 11.80
CA ASP A 116 -1.38 -0.88 12.78
C ASP A 116 -0.79 0.40 12.19
N LEU A 117 -0.64 1.40 13.05
CA LEU A 117 0.10 2.62 12.77
C LEU A 117 0.73 2.99 14.09
N GLN A 118 2.05 2.87 14.18
CA GLN A 118 2.75 3.15 15.42
C GLN A 118 4.12 3.75 15.16
N GLY A 119 4.67 4.39 16.18
CA GLY A 119 6.04 4.87 16.13
C GLY A 119 6.34 5.90 17.19
N THR A 120 7.48 6.56 17.03
CA THR A 120 8.01 7.50 18.01
C THR A 120 8.56 8.75 17.33
N THR A 121 8.22 9.91 17.86
CA THR A 121 8.92 11.17 17.59
C THR A 121 10.00 11.39 18.67
N ALA A 122 10.69 12.53 18.63
CA ALA A 122 11.71 12.86 19.64
C ALA A 122 11.17 12.87 21.08
N THR A 123 9.87 13.10 21.29
CA THR A 123 9.27 13.31 22.62
C THR A 123 8.01 12.51 22.88
N CYS A 124 7.43 11.86 21.86
CA CYS A 124 6.14 11.18 21.97
C CYS A 124 6.16 9.82 21.27
N THR A 125 5.31 8.92 21.74
CA THR A 125 4.94 7.70 21.01
C THR A 125 3.53 7.87 20.44
N TYR A 126 3.25 7.27 19.29
CA TYR A 126 1.93 7.26 18.69
C TYR A 126 1.56 5.83 18.31
N ARG A 127 0.27 5.49 18.43
CA ARG A 127 -0.26 4.17 18.07
C ARG A 127 -1.75 4.24 17.70
N SER A 128 -2.16 3.53 16.67
CA SER A 128 -3.59 3.28 16.39
C SER A 128 -4.16 2.23 17.34
N ARG A 129 -5.43 2.39 17.72
CA ARG A 129 -6.16 1.43 18.55
C ARG A 129 -7.49 1.10 17.89
N SER A 130 -7.95 -0.13 18.05
CA SER A 130 -9.29 -0.56 17.58
C SER A 130 -10.44 0.16 18.28
N THR A 131 -10.19 0.79 19.42
CA THR A 131 -11.16 1.59 20.18
C THR A 131 -11.29 3.02 19.70
N LEU A 132 -10.41 3.48 18.80
CA LEU A 132 -10.47 4.83 18.23
C LEU A 132 -11.51 4.90 17.10
N PRO A 133 -11.99 6.11 16.76
CA PRO A 133 -12.84 6.32 15.60
C PRO A 133 -12.23 5.67 14.34
N MET A 134 -13.11 5.10 13.52
CA MET A 134 -12.68 4.37 12.34
C MET A 134 -11.96 5.27 11.35
N PRO A 135 -10.92 4.76 10.66
CA PRO A 135 -10.33 5.45 9.53
C PRO A 135 -11.40 5.79 8.49
N THR A 136 -11.24 6.92 7.83
CA THR A 136 -12.09 7.37 6.73
C THR A 136 -11.21 7.85 5.59
N GLY A 137 -11.72 7.76 4.37
CA GLY A 137 -10.99 8.21 3.19
C GLY A 137 -11.10 7.23 2.04
N THR A 138 -10.22 7.40 1.07
CA THR A 138 -10.19 6.61 -0.16
C THR A 138 -8.80 6.08 -0.44
N VAL A 139 -8.76 4.84 -0.89
CA VAL A 139 -7.57 4.19 -1.44
C VAL A 139 -7.85 3.78 -2.87
N THR A 140 -7.04 4.23 -3.81
CA THR A 140 -7.16 3.90 -5.22
C THR A 140 -5.96 3.07 -5.66
N ALA A 141 -6.22 1.88 -6.20
CA ALA A 141 -5.18 1.10 -6.85
C ALA A 141 -4.99 1.58 -8.28
N THR A 142 -3.75 1.95 -8.62
CA THR A 142 -3.43 2.51 -9.96
C THR A 142 -2.98 1.46 -10.97
N GLY A 143 -3.06 0.17 -10.62
CA GLY A 143 -2.67 -0.96 -11.47
C GLY A 143 -1.30 -1.55 -11.13
N VAL A 144 -0.97 -2.66 -11.81
CA VAL A 144 0.34 -3.33 -11.72
C VAL A 144 1.37 -2.52 -12.48
N CYS A 145 2.54 -2.31 -11.89
CA CYS A 145 3.59 -1.50 -12.52
C CYS A 145 4.23 -2.26 -13.69
N ASP A 146 4.47 -1.55 -14.81
CA ASP A 146 5.04 -2.11 -16.04
C ASP A 146 4.43 -3.44 -16.48
N ASN A 147 3.10 -3.58 -16.37
CA ASN A 147 2.37 -4.81 -16.68
C ASN A 147 2.93 -6.05 -15.94
N GLY A 148 3.48 -5.86 -14.74
CA GLY A 148 4.05 -6.92 -13.91
C GLY A 148 5.54 -7.19 -14.13
N THR A 149 6.22 -6.36 -14.93
CA THR A 149 7.68 -6.48 -15.14
C THR A 149 8.51 -5.59 -14.20
N ASN A 150 7.86 -4.65 -13.50
CA ASN A 150 8.53 -3.83 -12.50
C ASN A 150 8.66 -4.62 -11.18
N PRO A 151 9.81 -4.54 -10.47
CA PRO A 151 9.93 -5.11 -9.12
C PRO A 151 8.96 -4.47 -8.10
N ALA A 152 8.52 -3.24 -8.32
CA ALA A 152 7.33 -2.71 -7.66
C ALA A 152 6.11 -3.41 -8.25
N GLY A 153 5.36 -4.17 -7.45
CA GLY A 153 4.21 -4.92 -7.93
C GLY A 153 3.09 -3.99 -8.40
N PHE A 154 2.66 -3.06 -7.55
CA PHE A 154 1.56 -2.13 -7.84
C PHE A 154 1.71 -0.83 -7.05
N ALA A 155 0.90 0.18 -7.36
CA ALA A 155 0.90 1.44 -6.62
C ALA A 155 -0.49 1.80 -6.06
N LEU A 156 -0.49 2.33 -4.84
CA LEU A 156 -1.68 2.81 -4.12
C LEU A 156 -1.61 4.32 -3.95
N SER A 157 -2.71 5.00 -4.26
CA SER A 157 -2.95 6.39 -3.86
C SER A 157 -3.87 6.38 -2.64
N ILE A 158 -3.43 6.99 -1.55
CA ILE A 158 -4.15 7.03 -0.27
C ILE A 158 -4.44 8.49 0.04
N ASP A 159 -5.69 8.77 0.36
CA ASP A 159 -6.14 10.04 0.92
C ASP A 159 -7.16 9.73 2.01
N GLY A 160 -6.75 9.86 3.27
CA GLY A 160 -7.62 9.54 4.39
C GLY A 160 -7.19 10.17 5.71
N ALA A 161 -8.00 9.91 6.72
CA ALA A 161 -7.81 10.38 8.08
C ALA A 161 -8.13 9.28 9.09
N LEU A 162 -7.38 9.24 10.19
CA LEU A 162 -7.66 8.41 11.34
C LEU A 162 -7.28 9.12 12.64
N MET A 163 -7.72 8.59 13.76
CA MET A 163 -7.25 9.02 15.08
C MET A 163 -6.10 8.11 15.54
N VAL A 164 -5.12 8.69 16.21
CA VAL A 164 -4.08 7.93 16.93
C VAL A 164 -4.04 8.33 18.39
N GLU A 165 -3.71 7.38 19.26
CA GLU A 165 -3.33 7.64 20.64
C GLU A 165 -1.88 8.13 20.64
N ARG A 166 -1.65 9.29 21.26
CA ARG A 166 -0.32 9.85 21.46
C ARG A 166 -0.01 9.86 22.94
N THR A 167 1.21 9.46 23.29
CA THR A 167 1.73 9.51 24.65
C THR A 167 3.03 10.31 24.68
N CYS A 168 3.02 11.45 25.38
CA CYS A 168 4.18 12.34 25.56
C CYS A 168 4.47 12.49 27.06
N GLY A 169 5.47 11.75 27.58
CA GLY A 169 5.72 11.69 29.02
C GLY A 169 4.51 11.11 29.77
N ALA A 170 3.87 11.92 30.62
CA ALA A 170 2.66 11.52 31.37
C ALA A 170 1.34 11.87 30.66
N THR A 171 1.39 12.64 29.58
CA THR A 171 0.20 13.05 28.83
C THR A 171 -0.17 11.97 27.82
N VAL A 172 -1.43 11.52 27.86
CA VAL A 172 -2.03 10.64 26.87
C VAL A 172 -3.23 11.34 26.26
N ASP A 173 -3.20 11.54 24.95
CA ASP A 173 -4.26 12.20 24.21
C ASP A 173 -4.54 11.52 22.86
N GLN A 174 -5.67 11.87 22.24
CA GLN A 174 -6.04 11.37 20.92
C GLN A 174 -5.95 12.52 19.93
N ILE A 175 -5.18 12.34 18.87
CA ILE A 175 -4.99 13.35 17.84
C ILE A 175 -5.46 12.85 16.47
N PRO A 176 -6.06 13.72 15.65
CA PRO A 176 -6.35 13.39 14.27
C PRO A 176 -5.05 13.39 13.46
N VAL A 177 -4.92 12.43 12.57
CA VAL A 177 -3.85 12.37 11.57
C VAL A 177 -4.46 12.18 10.18
N THR A 178 -3.85 12.79 9.19
CA THR A 178 -4.12 12.52 7.78
C THR A 178 -3.05 11.58 7.24
N LEU A 179 -3.43 10.66 6.36
CA LEU A 179 -2.50 9.89 5.55
C LEU A 179 -2.75 10.24 4.10
N VAL A 180 -1.76 10.86 3.48
CA VAL A 180 -1.84 11.31 2.09
C VAL A 180 -0.58 10.88 1.38
N GLY A 181 -0.72 10.26 0.22
CA GLY A 181 0.42 9.95 -0.62
C GLY A 181 0.15 8.91 -1.67
N ARG A 182 1.13 8.74 -2.56
CA ARG A 182 1.15 7.70 -3.56
C ARG A 182 2.40 6.85 -3.32
N VAL A 183 2.19 5.55 -3.11
CA VAL A 183 3.22 4.61 -2.69
C VAL A 183 3.27 3.41 -3.62
N ALA A 184 4.48 3.02 -3.97
CA ALA A 184 4.75 1.75 -4.61
C ALA A 184 4.76 0.64 -3.55
N VAL A 185 4.15 -0.50 -3.89
CA VAL A 185 4.13 -1.72 -3.08
C VAL A 185 4.97 -2.76 -3.81
N THR A 186 6.10 -3.13 -3.23
CA THR A 186 6.98 -4.20 -3.74
C THR A 186 6.65 -5.52 -3.08
N SER A 187 6.78 -6.64 -3.79
CA SER A 187 6.76 -7.94 -3.11
C SER A 187 8.01 -8.07 -2.25
N ARG A 188 7.87 -8.59 -1.03
CA ARG A 188 9.00 -8.97 -0.18
C ARG A 188 9.15 -10.48 -0.25
N ASP A 189 9.76 -10.95 -1.33
CA ASP A 189 10.19 -12.34 -1.53
C ASP A 189 11.70 -12.40 -1.83
#